data_AF-D7CLY6-F1
#
_entry.id   AF-D7CLY6-F1
#
_cell.length_a   1.000
_cell.length_b   1.000
_cell.length_c   1.000
_cell.angle_alpha   90.00
_cell.angle_beta   90.00
_cell.angle_gamma   90.00
#
_symmetry.space_group_name_H-M   'P 1'
#
loop_
_entity.id
_entity.type
_entity.pdbx_description
1 polymer ?
#
loop_
_entity_poly.entity_id
_entity_poly.type
_entity_poly.pdbx_seq_one_letter_code
_entity_poly.pdbx_strand_id
1 'polypeptide(L)'
;MNRCLFYILASNVCVACLIFCVLAIFFTYKPDIDVRKEVRLVKEDYSESYLMETKERVRLSKALDRSFRMPLNPFQLSPEYVLIHFSQDGRKHRLFIHRTARIGWDEKGRAFSLSGSLCRLLDNGIINLENIISERYGELVPWAKAEKIFRIYDKAMITDVETRKSFWVQRRAGTNHADVQPLTARDSHIMKSIYKGKWSWERRAIIVVVRGRRMAASMNGMPHGAGAIKDNDFPGHFCIHFFGSKTHAGNRVDPKHQAMVLKAAGRTKP
;
A
#
# COMPACT_ATOMS: atom_id res chain seq x y z
N MET A 1 10.14 -1.78 71.96
CA MET A 1 10.82 -0.90 70.97
C MET A 1 10.78 -1.40 69.51
N ASN A 2 10.23 -2.58 69.17
CA ASN A 2 10.30 -3.12 67.80
C ASN A 2 9.09 -2.83 66.89
N ARG A 3 7.99 -2.25 67.40
CA ARG A 3 6.80 -1.92 66.56
C ARG A 3 6.95 -0.60 65.78
N CYS A 4 7.61 0.42 66.33
CA CYS A 4 7.81 1.70 65.61
C CYS A 4 8.75 1.58 64.40
N LEU A 5 9.82 0.77 64.49
CA LEU A 5 10.75 0.59 63.38
C LEU A 5 10.09 -0.12 62.18
N PHE A 6 9.18 -1.07 62.44
CA PHE A 6 8.41 -1.78 61.41
C PHE A 6 7.43 -0.86 60.67
N TYR A 7 6.77 0.07 61.38
CA TYR A 7 5.86 1.04 60.77
C TYR A 7 6.57 2.08 59.89
N ILE A 8 7.77 2.51 60.27
CA ILE A 8 8.57 3.48 59.50
C ILE A 8 9.19 2.82 58.25
N LEU A 9 9.65 1.57 58.36
CA LEU A 9 10.11 0.79 57.21
C LEU A 9 8.96 0.47 56.24
N ALA A 10 7.79 0.09 56.76
CA ALA A 10 6.60 -0.16 55.94
C ALA A 10 6.08 1.12 55.25
N SER A 11 6.11 2.28 55.93
CA SER A 11 5.68 3.55 55.34
C SER A 11 6.64 4.04 54.25
N ASN A 12 7.95 3.93 54.46
CA ASN A 12 8.96 4.33 53.46
C ASN A 12 8.95 3.42 52.22
N VAL A 13 8.73 2.12 52.39
CA VAL A 13 8.53 1.18 51.26
C VAL A 13 7.25 1.52 50.51
N CYS A 14 6.17 1.87 51.21
CA CYS A 14 4.90 2.26 50.60
C CYS A 14 5.02 3.57 49.81
N VAL A 15 5.71 4.58 50.36
CA VAL A 15 5.98 5.87 49.69
C VAL A 15 6.91 5.68 48.48
N ALA A 16 7.96 4.87 48.59
CA ALA A 16 8.84 4.54 47.46
C ALA A 16 8.10 3.79 46.35
N CYS A 17 7.23 2.83 46.70
CA CYS A 17 6.35 2.14 45.75
C CYS A 17 5.36 3.11 45.09
N LEU A 18 4.80 4.07 45.82
CA LEU A 18 3.90 5.10 45.28
C LEU A 18 4.65 6.02 44.30
N ILE A 19 5.85 6.47 44.64
CA ILE A 19 6.69 7.29 43.76
C ILE A 19 7.07 6.51 42.50
N PHE A 20 7.45 5.23 42.62
CA PHE A 20 7.76 4.38 41.48
C PHE A 20 6.54 4.12 40.58
N CYS A 21 5.36 3.88 41.17
CA CYS A 21 4.09 3.74 40.45
C CYS A 21 3.71 5.03 39.72
N VAL A 22 3.87 6.20 40.34
CA VAL A 22 3.58 7.50 39.73
C VAL A 22 4.55 7.79 38.59
N LEU A 23 5.85 7.53 38.76
CA LEU A 23 6.86 7.68 37.70
C LEU A 23 6.60 6.73 36.53
N ALA A 24 6.23 5.47 36.78
CA ALA A 24 5.93 4.48 35.74
C ALA A 24 4.74 4.90 34.83
N ILE A 25 3.79 5.68 35.34
CA ILE A 25 2.67 6.23 34.53
C ILE A 25 3.19 7.21 33.47
N PHE A 26 4.25 7.97 33.76
CA PHE A 26 4.83 8.92 32.80
C PHE A 26 5.65 8.22 31.71
N PHE A 27 6.23 7.06 32.01
CA PHE A 27 7.08 6.29 31.08
C PHE A 27 6.34 5.22 30.27
N THR A 28 5.10 4.88 30.63
CA THR A 28 4.31 3.88 29.90
C THR A 28 3.32 4.53 28.94
N TYR A 29 3.15 3.90 27.78
CA TYR A 29 2.13 4.27 26.81
C TYR A 29 0.96 3.29 26.92
N LYS A 30 -0.24 3.80 27.22
CA LYS A 30 -1.45 2.99 27.36
C LYS A 30 -2.60 3.63 26.58
N PRO A 31 -2.86 3.17 25.33
CA PRO A 31 -3.97 3.67 24.55
C PRO A 31 -5.29 3.03 25.00
N ASP A 32 -6.38 3.79 24.93
CA ASP A 32 -7.72 3.23 25.14
C ASP A 32 -8.18 2.52 23.86
N ILE A 33 -8.05 1.19 23.84
CA ILE A 33 -8.45 0.34 22.71
C ILE A 33 -9.56 -0.61 23.17
N ASP A 34 -10.73 -0.52 22.54
CA ASP A 34 -11.78 -1.52 22.68
C ASP A 34 -11.53 -2.72 21.77
N VAL A 35 -10.95 -3.77 22.34
CA VAL A 35 -10.63 -5.03 21.64
C VAL A 35 -11.87 -5.76 21.10
N ARG A 36 -13.08 -5.40 21.55
CA ARG A 36 -14.35 -5.95 21.02
C ARG A 36 -14.70 -5.33 19.67
N LYS A 37 -14.27 -4.09 19.42
CA LYS A 37 -14.46 -3.36 18.16
C LYS A 37 -13.34 -3.63 17.18
N GLU A 38 -13.62 -3.38 15.91
CA GLU A 38 -12.64 -3.62 14.84
C GLU A 38 -11.37 -2.80 15.01
N VAL A 39 -10.25 -3.39 14.61
CA VAL A 39 -8.98 -2.69 14.44
C VAL A 39 -8.49 -2.99 13.04
N ARG A 40 -8.24 -1.91 12.28
CA ARG A 40 -7.82 -2.00 10.88
C ARG A 40 -6.41 -1.45 10.73
N LEU A 41 -5.54 -2.23 10.12
CA LEU A 41 -4.25 -1.74 9.65
C LEU A 41 -4.42 -1.23 8.22
N VAL A 42 -3.96 0.00 7.96
CA VAL A 42 -3.97 0.61 6.63
C VAL A 42 -2.58 1.14 6.29
N LYS A 43 -2.32 1.26 4.99
CA LYS A 43 -1.14 1.93 4.44
C LYS A 43 -1.61 3.24 3.85
N GLU A 44 -0.96 4.34 4.20
CA GLU A 44 -1.53 5.68 4.01
C GLU A 44 -2.07 5.89 2.60
N ASP A 45 -1.38 5.43 1.56
CA ASP A 45 -1.73 5.70 0.17
C ASP A 45 -2.71 4.71 -0.50
N TYR A 46 -3.26 3.75 0.24
CA TYR A 46 -4.12 2.69 -0.29
C TYR A 46 -5.48 2.68 0.39
N SER A 47 -6.52 2.29 -0.35
CA SER A 47 -7.88 2.10 0.19
C SER A 47 -8.04 0.82 1.00
N GLU A 48 -7.12 -0.12 0.81
CA GLU A 48 -7.11 -1.45 1.37
C GLU A 48 -6.78 -1.40 2.85
N SER A 49 -7.42 -2.31 3.60
CA SER A 49 -7.16 -2.47 5.02
C SER A 49 -7.07 -3.94 5.35
N TYR A 50 -6.24 -4.26 6.34
CA TYR A 50 -6.22 -5.55 7.00
C TYR A 50 -7.04 -5.44 8.29
N LEU A 51 -8.12 -6.23 8.38
CA LEU A 51 -8.94 -6.33 9.58
C LEU A 51 -8.29 -7.34 10.54
N MET A 52 -7.86 -6.87 11.71
CA MET A 52 -7.21 -7.73 12.69
C MET A 52 -8.20 -8.71 13.33
N GLU A 53 -7.79 -9.96 13.48
CA GLU A 53 -8.58 -10.97 14.18
C GLU A 53 -8.75 -10.63 15.67
N THR A 54 -9.76 -11.21 16.33
CA THR A 54 -9.97 -11.05 17.79
C THR A 54 -8.72 -11.39 18.60
N LYS A 55 -8.02 -12.49 18.27
CA LYS A 55 -6.78 -12.89 18.94
C LYS A 55 -5.65 -11.86 18.78
N GLU A 56 -5.60 -11.20 17.62
CA GLU A 56 -4.60 -10.18 17.31
C GLU A 56 -4.92 -8.87 18.04
N ARG A 57 -6.20 -8.46 18.08
CA ARG A 57 -6.67 -7.29 18.84
C ARG A 57 -6.33 -7.39 20.33
N VAL A 58 -6.55 -8.55 20.94
CA VAL A 58 -6.19 -8.80 22.35
C VAL A 58 -4.67 -8.74 22.56
N ARG A 59 -3.88 -9.32 21.64
CA ARG A 59 -2.41 -9.26 21.71
C ARG A 59 -1.89 -7.83 21.52
N LEU A 60 -2.52 -7.06 20.63
CA LEU A 60 -2.17 -5.67 20.35
C LEU A 60 -2.33 -4.82 21.60
N SER A 61 -3.50 -4.86 22.23
CA SER A 61 -3.76 -4.12 23.48
C SER A 61 -2.74 -4.47 24.57
N LYS A 62 -2.51 -5.77 24.83
CA LYS A 62 -1.52 -6.23 25.82
C LYS A 62 -0.08 -5.78 25.50
N ALA A 63 0.30 -5.73 24.22
CA ALA A 63 1.63 -5.31 23.81
C ALA A 63 1.80 -3.78 23.90
N LEU A 64 0.75 -3.03 23.58
CA LEU A 64 0.74 -1.57 23.73
C LEU A 64 0.80 -1.16 25.20
N ASP A 65 0.08 -1.83 26.10
CA ASP A 65 0.12 -1.56 27.55
C ASP A 65 1.50 -1.68 28.20
N ARG A 66 2.41 -2.40 27.52
CA ARG A 66 3.80 -2.64 27.93
C ARG A 66 4.80 -1.76 27.17
N SER A 67 4.32 -0.87 26.29
CA SER A 67 5.17 -0.03 25.47
C SER A 67 5.65 1.18 26.27
N PHE A 68 6.92 1.55 26.07
CA PHE A 68 7.49 2.72 26.71
C PHE A 68 7.25 3.96 25.88
N ARG A 69 6.82 5.03 26.53
CA ARG A 69 6.69 6.36 25.94
C ARG A 69 8.09 6.88 25.57
N MET A 70 8.18 7.52 24.41
CA MET A 70 9.43 8.12 23.92
C MET A 70 9.35 9.65 24.00
N PRO A 71 10.39 10.33 24.49
CA PRO A 71 10.44 11.79 24.54
C PRO A 71 10.92 12.35 23.19
N LEU A 72 10.17 12.09 22.12
CA LEU A 72 10.46 12.59 20.79
C LEU A 72 9.23 13.23 20.15
N ASN A 73 9.46 14.15 19.22
CA ASN A 73 8.41 14.72 18.37
C ASN A 73 8.27 13.84 17.11
N PRO A 74 7.21 13.03 16.98
CA PRO A 74 7.09 12.09 15.88
C PRO A 74 6.65 12.74 14.57
N PHE A 75 6.22 14.02 14.58
CA PHE A 75 5.70 14.69 13.39
C PHE A 75 6.77 15.02 12.34
N GLN A 76 8.04 14.78 12.65
CA GLN A 76 9.13 14.80 11.67
C GLN A 76 9.22 13.50 10.84
N LEU A 77 8.47 12.47 11.25
CA LEU A 77 8.43 11.17 10.59
C LEU A 77 7.16 11.03 9.76
N SER A 78 7.27 10.40 8.60
CA SER A 78 6.10 9.97 7.83
C SER A 78 5.66 8.57 8.29
N PRO A 79 4.38 8.36 8.62
CA PRO A 79 3.91 7.03 8.98
C PRO A 79 3.94 6.09 7.77
N GLU A 80 4.41 4.88 7.98
CA GLU A 80 4.35 3.82 6.96
C GLU A 80 2.99 3.13 6.99
N TYR A 81 2.43 2.97 8.19
CA TYR A 81 1.14 2.34 8.42
C TYR A 81 0.35 3.10 9.48
N VAL A 82 -0.96 2.91 9.47
CA VAL A 82 -1.87 3.46 10.48
C VAL A 82 -2.76 2.34 11.00
N LEU A 83 -2.84 2.20 12.31
CA LEU A 83 -3.87 1.42 12.98
C LEU A 83 -5.06 2.33 13.28
N ILE A 84 -6.21 1.97 12.72
CA ILE A 84 -7.49 2.58 13.00
C ILE A 84 -8.19 1.70 14.05
N HIS A 85 -8.52 2.26 15.19
CA HIS A 85 -9.19 1.55 16.28
C HIS A 85 -10.31 2.39 16.89
N PHE A 86 -11.06 1.78 17.79
CA PHE A 86 -12.08 2.46 18.58
C PHE A 86 -11.71 2.40 20.07
N SER A 87 -12.06 3.45 20.82
CA SER A 87 -12.03 3.51 22.28
C SER A 87 -13.28 2.87 22.89
N GLN A 88 -13.30 2.68 24.22
CA GLN A 88 -14.44 2.10 24.92
C GLN A 88 -15.71 2.96 24.78
N ASP A 89 -15.55 4.29 24.71
CA ASP A 89 -16.65 5.23 24.44
C ASP A 89 -17.13 5.22 22.98
N GLY A 90 -16.48 4.43 22.12
CA GLY A 90 -16.82 4.27 20.71
C GLY A 90 -16.31 5.34 19.77
N ARG A 91 -15.43 6.23 20.22
CA ARG A 91 -14.75 7.18 19.32
C ARG A 91 -13.68 6.46 18.50
N LYS A 92 -13.51 6.92 17.26
CA LYS A 92 -12.50 6.41 16.34
C LYS A 92 -11.17 7.13 16.58
N HIS A 93 -10.09 6.37 16.64
CA HIS A 93 -8.74 6.86 16.88
C HIS A 93 -7.72 6.25 15.91
N ARG A 94 -6.58 6.92 15.79
CA ARG A 94 -5.46 6.50 14.94
C ARG A 94 -4.18 6.37 15.74
N LEU A 95 -3.47 5.26 15.50
CA LEU A 95 -2.08 5.10 15.86
C LEU A 95 -1.26 5.03 14.58
N PHE A 96 -0.30 5.94 14.47
CA PHE A 96 0.63 6.03 13.37
C PHE A 96 1.85 5.16 13.67
N ILE A 97 2.33 4.42 12.68
CA ILE A 97 3.40 3.43 12.81
C ILE A 97 4.47 3.73 11.78
N HIS A 98 5.69 3.98 12.26
CA HIS A 98 6.90 3.94 11.45
C HIS A 98 7.63 2.64 11.80
N ARG A 99 7.36 1.58 11.02
CA ARG A 99 7.79 0.22 11.33
C ARG A 99 9.32 0.09 11.22
N THR A 100 9.96 0.76 10.26
CA THR A 100 11.42 0.77 10.10
C THR A 100 12.13 1.36 11.33
N ALA A 101 11.66 2.53 11.80
CA ALA A 101 12.23 3.19 12.98
C ALA A 101 11.80 2.53 14.32
N ARG A 102 10.86 1.58 14.28
CA ARG A 102 10.23 0.96 15.45
C ARG A 102 9.59 1.97 16.41
N ILE A 103 8.95 2.98 15.84
CA ILE A 103 8.25 4.05 16.56
C ILE A 103 6.78 4.03 16.18
N GLY A 104 5.90 4.21 17.17
CA GLY A 104 4.50 4.54 16.95
C GLY A 104 4.11 5.81 17.70
N TRP A 105 3.03 6.46 17.30
CA TRP A 105 2.47 7.61 18.01
C TRP A 105 0.97 7.73 17.79
N ASP A 106 0.28 8.45 18.66
CA ASP A 106 -1.14 8.77 18.48
C ASP A 106 -1.37 10.17 17.90
N GLU A 107 -2.65 10.51 17.71
CA GLU A 107 -3.11 11.81 17.22
C GLU A 107 -2.70 13.00 18.10
N LYS A 108 -2.28 12.77 19.35
CA LYS A 108 -1.77 13.80 20.26
C LYS A 108 -0.24 13.90 20.22
N GLY A 109 0.43 13.15 19.35
CA GLY A 109 1.88 13.10 19.24
C GLY A 109 2.57 12.35 20.38
N ARG A 110 1.84 11.54 21.16
CA ARG A 110 2.46 10.73 22.23
C ARG A 110 3.16 9.54 21.58
N ALA A 111 4.48 9.66 21.40
CA ALA A 111 5.32 8.62 20.80
C ALA A 111 5.60 7.47 21.77
N PHE A 112 5.77 6.28 21.23
CA PHE A 112 6.09 5.05 21.95
C PHE A 112 6.97 4.12 21.12
N SER A 113 7.72 3.27 21.82
CA SER A 113 8.59 2.26 21.19
C SER A 113 7.80 1.01 20.80
N LEU A 114 8.09 0.45 19.63
CA LEU A 114 7.53 -0.84 19.21
C LEU A 114 8.34 -1.98 19.81
N SER A 115 7.80 -2.62 20.87
CA SER A 115 8.40 -3.82 21.46
C SER A 115 8.57 -4.96 20.44
N GLY A 116 9.47 -5.92 20.71
CA GLY A 116 9.67 -7.06 19.80
C GLY A 116 8.40 -7.89 19.56
N SER A 117 7.55 -8.05 20.58
CA SER A 117 6.24 -8.68 20.44
C SER A 117 5.27 -7.87 19.61
N LEU A 118 5.27 -6.53 19.76
CA LEU A 118 4.42 -5.65 18.97
C LEU A 118 4.88 -5.64 17.50
N CYS A 119 6.18 -5.58 17.25
CA CYS A 119 6.76 -5.70 15.90
C CYS A 119 6.29 -6.98 15.21
N ARG A 120 6.44 -8.14 15.85
CA ARG A 120 6.01 -9.43 15.25
C ARG A 120 4.51 -9.49 14.96
N LEU A 121 3.68 -8.92 15.84
CA LEU A 121 2.24 -8.84 15.62
C LEU A 121 1.91 -7.95 14.40
N LEU A 122 2.54 -6.78 14.32
CA LEU A 122 2.37 -5.85 13.22
C LEU A 122 2.89 -6.44 11.91
N ASP A 123 4.03 -7.14 11.92
CA ASP A 123 4.63 -7.74 10.72
C ASP A 123 3.67 -8.70 10.03
N ASN A 124 2.95 -9.55 10.77
CA ASN A 124 1.94 -10.43 10.19
C ASN A 124 0.80 -9.65 9.51
N GLY A 125 0.27 -8.63 10.19
CA GLY A 125 -0.77 -7.77 9.63
C GLY A 125 -0.29 -6.97 8.43
N ILE A 126 0.94 -6.47 8.46
CA ILE A 126 1.60 -5.75 7.37
C ILE A 126 1.78 -6.67 6.16
N ILE A 127 2.30 -7.89 6.35
CA ILE A 127 2.47 -8.86 5.26
C ILE A 127 1.13 -9.15 4.60
N ASN A 128 0.08 -9.40 5.38
CA ASN A 128 -1.25 -9.63 4.84
C ASN A 128 -1.80 -8.42 4.07
N LEU A 129 -1.62 -7.21 4.60
CA LEU A 129 -2.02 -5.97 3.92
C LEU A 129 -1.25 -5.76 2.61
N GLU A 130 0.07 -5.92 2.62
CA GLU A 130 0.92 -5.77 1.43
C GLU A 130 0.59 -6.83 0.37
N ASN A 131 0.25 -8.06 0.78
CA ASN A 131 -0.23 -9.09 -0.14
C ASN A 131 -1.52 -8.66 -0.83
N ILE A 132 -2.54 -8.21 -0.07
CA ILE A 132 -3.82 -7.70 -0.61
C ILE A 132 -3.57 -6.57 -1.62
N ILE A 133 -2.68 -5.63 -1.29
CA ILE A 133 -2.31 -4.51 -2.16
C ILE A 133 -1.64 -5.03 -3.44
N SER A 134 -0.67 -5.92 -3.33
CA SER A 134 0.12 -6.43 -4.46
C SER A 134 -0.68 -7.32 -5.42
N GLU A 135 -1.67 -8.04 -4.91
CA GLU A 135 -2.59 -8.85 -5.72
C GLU A 135 -3.53 -7.97 -6.54
N ARG A 136 -3.95 -6.84 -5.97
CA ARG A 136 -4.92 -5.94 -6.61
C ARG A 136 -4.29 -4.93 -7.55
N TYR A 137 -3.11 -4.42 -7.21
CA TYR A 137 -2.47 -3.32 -7.91
C TYR A 137 -1.12 -3.69 -8.51
N GLY A 138 -0.59 -2.79 -9.33
CA GLY A 138 0.77 -2.87 -9.84
C GLY A 138 1.68 -1.86 -9.15
N GLU A 139 2.99 -2.12 -9.18
CA GLU A 139 4.00 -1.15 -8.75
C GLU A 139 3.90 0.10 -9.61
N LEU A 140 3.92 1.29 -8.98
CA LEU A 140 4.02 2.56 -9.69
C LEU A 140 5.46 2.74 -10.19
N VAL A 141 5.68 2.46 -11.47
CA VAL A 141 7.03 2.47 -12.07
C VAL A 141 7.18 3.67 -13.03
N PRO A 142 8.17 4.56 -12.81
CA PRO A 142 8.49 5.61 -13.77
C PRO A 142 8.94 5.04 -15.13
N TRP A 143 8.59 5.70 -16.24
CA TRP A 143 8.91 5.26 -17.61
C TRP A 143 10.38 4.87 -17.79
N ALA A 144 11.32 5.70 -17.33
CA ALA A 144 12.76 5.46 -17.42
C ALA A 144 13.24 4.14 -16.76
N LYS A 145 12.45 3.62 -15.81
CA LYS A 145 12.66 2.30 -15.18
C LYS A 145 11.84 1.24 -15.91
N ALA A 146 10.57 1.52 -16.23
CA ALA A 146 9.66 0.62 -16.95
C ALA A 146 10.24 0.13 -18.28
N GLU A 147 10.86 1.01 -19.06
CA GLU A 147 11.45 0.67 -20.35
C GLU A 147 12.60 -0.33 -20.26
N LYS A 148 13.32 -0.35 -19.12
CA LYS A 148 14.43 -1.28 -18.85
C LYS A 148 13.93 -2.64 -18.39
N ILE A 149 12.71 -2.70 -17.86
CA ILE A 149 12.05 -3.91 -17.36
C ILE A 149 11.29 -4.60 -18.49
N PHE A 150 10.43 -3.84 -19.18
CA PHE A 150 9.63 -4.30 -20.31
C PHE A 150 10.29 -3.86 -21.62
N ARG A 151 11.32 -4.60 -22.04
CA ARG A 151 12.19 -4.24 -23.17
C ARG A 151 11.51 -4.52 -24.50
N ILE A 152 12.06 -3.99 -25.58
CA ILE A 152 11.60 -4.34 -26.93
C ILE A 152 11.74 -5.86 -27.12
N TYR A 153 10.74 -6.48 -27.74
CA TYR A 153 10.52 -7.91 -27.92
C TYR A 153 10.09 -8.70 -26.68
N ASP A 154 10.08 -8.10 -25.49
CA ASP A 154 9.49 -8.76 -24.33
C ASP A 154 8.00 -8.99 -24.53
N LYS A 155 7.55 -10.14 -24.02
CA LYS A 155 6.14 -10.49 -23.92
C LYS A 155 5.62 -10.10 -22.55
N ALA A 156 4.39 -9.59 -22.50
CA ALA A 156 3.73 -9.21 -21.27
C ALA A 156 2.30 -9.74 -21.27
N MET A 157 1.82 -10.13 -20.09
CA MET A 157 0.39 -10.31 -19.87
C MET A 157 -0.18 -8.98 -19.39
N ILE A 158 -1.22 -8.52 -20.08
CA ILE A 158 -1.96 -7.32 -19.73
C ILE A 158 -3.25 -7.75 -19.05
N THR A 159 -3.59 -7.14 -17.91
CA THR A 159 -4.87 -7.32 -17.23
C THR A 159 -5.57 -5.97 -17.09
N ASP A 160 -6.79 -5.85 -17.61
CA ASP A 160 -7.61 -4.65 -17.41
C ASP A 160 -8.20 -4.62 -16.00
N VAL A 161 -8.03 -3.49 -15.30
CA VAL A 161 -8.40 -3.38 -13.88
C VAL A 161 -9.92 -3.51 -13.66
N GLU A 162 -10.74 -3.02 -14.58
CA GLU A 162 -12.20 -2.99 -14.41
C GLU A 162 -12.84 -4.31 -14.85
N THR A 163 -12.52 -4.79 -16.05
CA THR A 163 -13.14 -5.99 -16.61
C THR A 163 -12.48 -7.29 -16.16
N ARG A 164 -11.27 -7.21 -15.58
CA ARG A 164 -10.42 -8.34 -15.17
C ARG A 164 -10.01 -9.28 -16.30
N LYS A 165 -10.33 -8.94 -17.55
CA LYS A 165 -9.88 -9.70 -18.73
C LYS A 165 -8.39 -9.51 -18.92
N SER A 166 -7.73 -10.58 -19.36
CA SER A 166 -6.29 -10.59 -19.61
C SER A 166 -5.97 -11.10 -21.01
N PHE A 167 -4.94 -10.52 -21.62
CA PHE A 167 -4.47 -10.89 -22.95
C PHE A 167 -2.96 -10.64 -23.06
N TRP A 168 -2.30 -11.34 -23.98
CA TRP A 168 -0.86 -11.23 -24.16
C TRP A 168 -0.49 -10.23 -25.25
N VAL A 169 0.62 -9.51 -25.01
CA VAL A 169 1.20 -8.57 -25.96
C VAL A 169 2.70 -8.78 -26.08
N GLN A 170 3.30 -8.21 -27.13
CA GLN A 170 4.74 -7.99 -27.23
C GLN A 170 5.03 -6.51 -27.46
N ARG A 171 6.05 -5.97 -26.78
CA ARG A 171 6.57 -4.64 -27.09
C ARG A 171 7.37 -4.68 -28.39
N ARG A 172 7.08 -3.77 -29.31
CA ARG A 172 7.69 -3.71 -30.64
C ARG A 172 8.48 -2.43 -30.88
N ALA A 173 8.10 -1.33 -30.23
CA ALA A 173 8.80 -0.06 -30.35
C ALA A 173 8.51 0.85 -29.13
N GLY A 174 8.59 2.16 -29.35
CA GLY A 174 8.23 3.20 -28.41
C GLY A 174 9.41 3.76 -27.61
N THR A 175 9.55 5.09 -27.65
CA THR A 175 10.61 5.86 -26.97
C THR A 175 10.10 6.58 -25.71
N ASN A 176 8.90 7.15 -25.79
CA ASN A 176 8.25 7.91 -24.70
C ASN A 176 7.23 7.08 -23.91
N HIS A 177 6.85 5.93 -24.46
CA HIS A 177 5.94 4.93 -23.94
C HIS A 177 6.19 3.62 -24.69
N ALA A 178 5.50 2.54 -24.34
CA ALA A 178 5.65 1.26 -25.04
C ALA A 178 4.65 1.13 -26.19
N ASP A 179 5.15 0.89 -27.39
CA ASP A 179 4.32 0.50 -28.53
C ASP A 179 4.25 -1.02 -28.58
N VAL A 180 3.04 -1.55 -28.45
CA VAL A 180 2.81 -2.98 -28.27
C VAL A 180 1.76 -3.51 -29.24
N GLN A 181 1.82 -4.81 -29.50
CA GLN A 181 0.85 -5.53 -30.33
C GLN A 181 0.32 -6.74 -29.56
N PRO A 182 -0.99 -7.07 -29.65
CA PRO A 182 -1.49 -8.36 -29.19
C PRO A 182 -0.73 -9.50 -29.90
N LEU A 183 -0.44 -10.57 -29.17
CA LEU A 183 0.35 -11.68 -29.71
C LEU A 183 -0.42 -12.54 -30.71
N THR A 184 -1.74 -12.68 -30.52
CA THR A 184 -2.59 -13.57 -31.32
C THR A 184 -3.94 -12.92 -31.64
N ALA A 185 -4.67 -13.47 -32.62
CA ALA A 185 -6.05 -13.06 -32.93
C ALA A 185 -6.97 -13.14 -31.70
N ARG A 186 -6.78 -14.18 -30.87
CA ARG A 186 -7.50 -14.34 -29.60
C ARG A 186 -7.23 -13.18 -28.65
N ASP A 187 -5.98 -12.75 -28.51
CA ASP A 187 -5.61 -11.62 -27.65
C ASP A 187 -6.26 -10.33 -28.13
N SER A 188 -6.28 -10.11 -29.45
CA SER A 188 -6.96 -8.96 -30.06
C SER A 188 -8.46 -8.97 -29.82
N HIS A 189 -9.12 -10.13 -29.93
CA HIS A 189 -10.54 -10.27 -29.63
C HIS A 189 -10.85 -10.01 -28.16
N ILE A 190 -10.00 -10.47 -27.23
CA ILE A 190 -10.14 -10.16 -25.80
C ILE A 190 -10.01 -8.65 -25.60
N MET A 191 -8.97 -8.03 -26.16
CA MET A 191 -8.75 -6.59 -26.09
C MET A 191 -9.94 -5.79 -26.65
N LYS A 192 -10.45 -6.16 -27.82
CA LYS A 192 -11.62 -5.53 -28.44
C LYS A 192 -12.87 -5.65 -27.56
N SER A 193 -13.03 -6.79 -26.87
CA SER A 193 -14.15 -7.00 -25.94
C SER A 193 -14.06 -6.13 -24.68
N ILE A 194 -12.85 -5.77 -24.23
CA ILE A 194 -12.64 -4.80 -23.13
C ILE A 194 -13.20 -3.43 -23.56
N TYR A 195 -13.03 -3.07 -24.82
CA TYR A 195 -13.57 -1.86 -25.43
C TYR A 195 -14.97 -2.05 -26.05
N LYS A 196 -15.76 -3.00 -25.53
CA LYS A 196 -17.16 -3.22 -25.94
C LYS A 196 -17.34 -3.46 -27.44
N GLY A 197 -16.40 -4.17 -28.05
CA GLY A 197 -16.46 -4.60 -29.45
C GLY A 197 -15.90 -3.60 -30.46
N LYS A 198 -15.33 -2.48 -30.03
CA LYS A 198 -14.83 -1.41 -30.91
C LYS A 198 -13.47 -0.91 -30.46
N TRP A 199 -12.63 -0.50 -31.41
CA TRP A 199 -11.35 0.13 -31.10
C TRP A 199 -11.57 1.55 -30.57
N SER A 200 -10.78 1.96 -29.58
CA SER A 200 -11.03 3.22 -28.87
C SER A 200 -9.74 3.82 -28.30
N TRP A 201 -9.66 5.15 -28.36
CA TRP A 201 -8.61 5.88 -27.66
C TRP A 201 -8.85 5.94 -26.14
N GLU A 202 -10.00 5.51 -25.62
CA GLU A 202 -10.31 5.58 -24.20
C GLU A 202 -9.21 4.95 -23.31
N ARG A 203 -8.83 5.69 -22.26
CA ARG A 203 -7.71 5.36 -21.38
C ARG A 203 -8.21 4.40 -20.34
N ARG A 204 -7.55 3.25 -20.23
CA ARG A 204 -7.92 2.23 -19.26
C ARG A 204 -6.75 1.96 -18.31
N ALA A 205 -7.07 1.69 -17.05
CA ALA A 205 -6.11 1.27 -16.04
C ALA A 205 -5.80 -0.21 -16.24
N ILE A 206 -4.52 -0.56 -16.32
CA ILE A 206 -4.07 -1.92 -16.58
C ILE A 206 -2.91 -2.33 -15.68
N ILE A 207 -2.77 -3.62 -15.45
CA ILE A 207 -1.58 -4.24 -14.87
C ILE A 207 -0.79 -4.91 -15.97
N VAL A 208 0.50 -4.58 -16.08
CA VAL A 208 1.46 -5.19 -17.00
C VAL A 208 2.32 -6.17 -16.23
N VAL A 209 2.22 -7.46 -16.56
CA VAL A 209 3.01 -8.53 -15.94
C VAL A 209 4.13 -8.95 -16.88
N VAL A 210 5.37 -8.69 -16.50
CA VAL A 210 6.58 -9.07 -17.25
C VAL A 210 7.56 -9.74 -16.30
N ARG A 211 7.95 -10.98 -16.60
CA ARG A 211 8.92 -11.76 -15.80
C ARG A 211 8.58 -11.79 -14.30
N GLY A 212 7.31 -12.03 -13.97
CA GLY A 212 6.80 -12.07 -12.60
C GLY A 212 6.58 -10.71 -11.94
N ARG A 213 7.02 -9.60 -12.56
CA ARG A 213 6.84 -8.26 -11.99
C ARG A 213 5.55 -7.61 -12.50
N ARG A 214 4.75 -7.09 -11.57
CA ARG A 214 3.46 -6.44 -11.82
C ARG A 214 3.62 -4.93 -11.79
N MET A 215 3.40 -4.26 -12.91
CA MET A 215 3.55 -2.81 -13.05
C MET A 215 2.21 -2.16 -13.35
N ALA A 216 1.89 -1.07 -12.66
CA ALA A 216 0.73 -0.26 -12.95
C ALA A 216 0.98 0.57 -14.21
N ALA A 217 0.04 0.51 -15.15
CA ALA A 217 0.14 1.23 -16.40
C ALA A 217 -1.26 1.68 -16.88
N SER A 218 -1.28 2.34 -18.03
CA SER A 218 -2.50 2.66 -18.75
C SER A 218 -2.36 2.33 -20.22
N MET A 219 -3.40 1.79 -20.83
CA MET A 219 -3.47 1.57 -22.29
C MET A 219 -4.58 2.39 -22.94
N ASN A 220 -4.43 2.62 -24.24
CA ASN A 220 -5.56 2.81 -25.15
C ASN A 220 -5.78 1.51 -25.96
N GLY A 221 -6.82 1.47 -26.79
CA GLY A 221 -7.10 0.32 -27.65
C GLY A 221 -7.35 0.67 -29.10
N MET A 222 -6.81 1.81 -29.56
CA MET A 222 -6.91 2.17 -30.97
C MET A 222 -5.66 1.67 -31.70
N PRO A 223 -5.80 0.81 -32.72
CA PRO A 223 -4.67 0.48 -33.59
C PRO A 223 -4.22 1.73 -34.34
N HIS A 224 -2.92 1.99 -34.35
CA HIS A 224 -2.31 3.07 -35.11
C HIS A 224 -0.87 2.72 -35.49
N GLY A 225 -0.31 3.51 -36.41
CA GLY A 225 1.01 3.25 -36.98
C GLY A 225 1.10 1.89 -37.67
N ALA A 226 2.33 1.41 -37.84
CA ALA A 226 2.57 0.10 -38.45
C ALA A 226 2.50 -1.04 -37.42
N GLY A 227 2.01 -2.19 -37.88
CA GLY A 227 2.03 -3.48 -37.19
C GLY A 227 3.10 -4.39 -37.78
N ALA A 228 3.57 -5.38 -37.01
CA ALA A 228 4.64 -6.28 -37.44
C ALA A 228 4.45 -7.74 -36.99
N ILE A 229 3.45 -8.00 -36.15
CA ILE A 229 2.95 -9.35 -35.88
C ILE A 229 1.86 -9.63 -36.93
N LYS A 230 2.00 -10.74 -37.66
CA LYS A 230 1.00 -11.19 -38.64
C LYS A 230 -0.07 -12.04 -37.96
N ASP A 231 -1.23 -12.18 -38.60
CA ASP A 231 -2.30 -13.11 -38.20
C ASP A 231 -2.82 -12.91 -36.78
N ASN A 232 -2.73 -11.68 -36.25
CA ASN A 232 -3.22 -11.32 -34.93
C ASN A 232 -4.50 -10.48 -34.96
N ASP A 233 -5.12 -10.25 -36.12
CA ASP A 233 -6.32 -9.42 -36.28
C ASP A 233 -6.22 -8.00 -35.68
N PHE A 234 -5.00 -7.45 -35.58
CA PHE A 234 -4.76 -6.11 -35.03
C PHE A 234 -3.92 -5.25 -35.99
N PRO A 235 -4.54 -4.31 -36.73
CA PRO A 235 -3.87 -3.59 -37.81
C PRO A 235 -3.07 -2.38 -37.30
N GLY A 236 -1.93 -2.63 -36.65
CA GLY A 236 -1.05 -1.56 -36.13
C GLY A 236 -0.38 -1.95 -34.82
N HIS A 237 -0.15 -0.96 -33.95
CA HIS A 237 0.18 -1.13 -32.54
C HIS A 237 -0.73 -0.24 -31.67
N PHE A 238 -0.65 -0.40 -30.36
CA PHE A 238 -1.27 0.49 -29.40
C PHE A 238 -0.29 0.89 -28.29
N CYS A 239 -0.60 1.97 -27.57
CA CYS A 239 0.30 2.53 -26.57
C CYS A 239 0.00 1.97 -25.17
N ILE A 240 1.05 1.63 -24.45
CA ILE A 240 1.03 1.46 -22.99
C ILE A 240 1.89 2.56 -22.35
N HIS A 241 1.25 3.38 -21.52
CA HIS A 241 1.86 4.46 -20.74
C HIS A 241 2.10 4.00 -19.30
N PHE A 242 3.30 4.25 -18.80
CA PHE A 242 3.68 4.10 -17.40
C PHE A 242 3.73 5.48 -16.72
N PHE A 243 4.15 5.53 -15.46
CA PHE A 243 4.22 6.79 -14.73
C PHE A 243 5.24 7.73 -15.38
N GLY A 244 4.81 8.96 -15.67
CA GLY A 244 5.64 9.96 -16.37
C GLY A 244 5.87 9.70 -17.87
N SER A 245 5.23 8.68 -18.48
CA SER A 245 5.28 8.49 -19.93
C SER A 245 4.65 9.67 -20.69
N LYS A 246 5.13 9.91 -21.91
CA LYS A 246 4.72 11.06 -22.74
C LYS A 246 4.06 10.60 -24.06
N THR A 247 3.21 11.43 -24.63
CA THR A 247 2.62 11.20 -25.96
C THR A 247 3.67 11.43 -27.06
N HIS A 248 3.51 10.76 -28.21
CA HIS A 248 4.41 10.96 -29.35
C HIS A 248 4.21 12.35 -29.99
N ALA A 249 2.97 12.72 -30.33
CA ALA A 249 2.68 13.94 -31.10
C ALA A 249 3.09 15.25 -30.40
N GLY A 250 3.15 15.28 -29.07
CA GLY A 250 3.42 16.50 -28.31
C GLY A 250 4.59 16.41 -27.34
N ASN A 251 5.19 15.24 -27.13
CA ASN A 251 6.16 15.00 -26.07
C ASN A 251 5.68 15.52 -24.69
N ARG A 252 4.39 15.36 -24.42
CA ARG A 252 3.70 15.85 -23.22
C ARG A 252 3.17 14.68 -22.40
N VAL A 253 3.14 14.86 -21.08
CA VAL A 253 2.46 13.93 -20.18
C VAL A 253 0.96 14.04 -20.42
N ASP A 254 0.28 12.92 -20.68
CA ASP A 254 -1.19 12.87 -20.82
C ASP A 254 -1.82 12.65 -19.42
N PRO A 255 -2.55 13.64 -18.87
CA PRO A 255 -3.15 13.54 -17.54
C PRO A 255 -4.15 12.38 -17.42
N LYS A 256 -4.85 12.02 -18.50
CA LYS A 256 -5.81 10.90 -18.50
C LYS A 256 -5.10 9.56 -18.38
N HIS A 257 -3.97 9.38 -19.08
CA HIS A 257 -3.12 8.21 -18.87
C HIS A 257 -2.56 8.17 -17.46
N GLN A 258 -2.06 9.30 -16.92
CA GLN A 258 -1.50 9.32 -15.55
C GLN A 258 -2.56 9.00 -14.49
N ALA A 259 -3.80 9.50 -14.63
CA ALA A 259 -4.89 9.15 -13.73
C ALA A 259 -5.17 7.63 -13.74
N MET A 260 -5.12 6.99 -14.91
CA MET A 260 -5.31 5.54 -15.02
C MET A 260 -4.11 4.73 -14.49
N VAL A 261 -2.89 5.24 -14.65
CA VAL A 261 -1.69 4.65 -14.01
C VAL A 261 -1.83 4.69 -12.50
N LEU A 262 -2.25 5.82 -11.92
CA LEU A 262 -2.49 5.95 -10.48
C LEU A 262 -3.63 5.04 -9.99
N LYS A 263 -4.70 4.91 -10.77
CA LYS A 263 -5.80 3.96 -10.50
C LYS A 263 -5.28 2.52 -10.47
N ALA A 264 -4.47 2.12 -11.44
CA ALA A 264 -3.82 0.81 -11.48
C ALA A 264 -2.82 0.58 -10.34
N ALA A 265 -2.27 1.65 -9.76
CA ALA A 265 -1.36 1.60 -8.62
C ALA A 265 -2.04 1.69 -7.25
N GLY A 266 -3.38 1.81 -7.20
CA GLY A 266 -4.13 2.00 -5.96
C GLY A 266 -3.94 3.37 -5.31
N ARG A 267 -3.42 4.36 -6.06
CA ARG A 267 -3.07 5.71 -5.58
C ARG A 267 -4.15 6.75 -5.86
N THR A 268 -5.38 6.32 -6.10
CA THR A 268 -6.54 7.20 -6.25
C THR A 268 -7.23 7.33 -4.90
N LYS A 269 -6.67 8.13 -4.00
CA LYS A 269 -7.49 8.65 -2.91
C LYS A 269 -8.53 9.62 -3.52
N PRO A 270 -9.78 9.62 -3.04
CA PRO A 270 -10.69 10.74 -3.29
C PRO A 270 -10.12 12.05 -2.75
#